data_AF-A0A7Y3HY29-F1
#
_entry.id   AF-A0A7Y3HY29-F1
#
_cell.length_a   1.000
_cell.length_b   1.000
_cell.length_c   1.000
_cell.angle_alpha   90.00
_cell.angle_beta   90.00
_cell.angle_gamma   90.00
#
_symmetry.space_group_name_H-M   'P 1'
#
loop_
_entity.id
_entity.type
_entity.pdbx_description
1 polymer ?
#
loop_
_entity_poly.entity_id
_entity_poly.type
_entity_poly.pdbx_seq_one_letter_code
_entity_poly.pdbx_strand_id
1 'polypeptide(L)'
;SLRTAAGSHERFLVLEVFGRYAGFTAMLPTLAGAAHRCVIPEVPFNINKLAELLTEDRNLNPSKYSIVLVSEGATFEGGQMMFEGQEKDAFGHAKLGGIGDEVSDALKRVSPKFNNGKPVNVINQKLGYLVRCGDPDFIDSVVPTAYGNLALDLILSGIDGRMVVLKNGRYDHVPVEVVTETKKFVNVDKFYNTEKYHPYYKNFEMLPLFIMTND
;
A
#
# COMPACT_ATOMS: atom_id res chain seq x y z
N SER A 1 12.75 -9.99 13.30
CA SER A 1 11.64 -9.63 12.40
C SER A 1 10.46 -9.10 13.23
N LEU A 2 9.70 -8.12 12.73
CA LEU A 2 8.46 -7.65 13.39
C LEU A 2 7.43 -8.77 13.58
N ARG A 3 7.43 -9.78 12.71
CA ARG A 3 6.60 -10.99 12.83
C ARG A 3 6.93 -11.78 14.09
N THR A 4 8.20 -11.90 14.43
CA THR A 4 8.66 -12.57 15.66
C THR A 4 8.14 -11.82 16.89
N ALA A 5 8.29 -10.50 16.92
CA ALA A 5 7.80 -9.67 18.03
C ALA A 5 6.27 -9.74 18.18
N ALA A 6 5.53 -9.75 17.07
CA ALA A 6 4.08 -9.92 17.08
C ALA A 6 3.67 -11.32 17.55
N GLY A 7 4.36 -12.37 17.10
CA GLY A 7 4.09 -13.76 17.49
C GLY A 7 4.40 -14.06 18.96
N SER A 8 5.47 -13.48 19.54
CA SER A 8 5.83 -13.67 20.96
C SER A 8 4.74 -13.23 21.95
N HIS A 9 3.85 -12.34 21.53
CA HIS A 9 2.76 -11.82 22.35
C HIS A 9 1.39 -11.92 21.68
N GLU A 10 1.31 -12.73 20.62
CA GLU A 10 0.09 -13.01 19.87
C GLU A 10 -0.70 -11.75 19.45
N ARG A 11 -0.04 -10.79 18.80
CA ARG A 11 -0.56 -9.45 18.51
C ARG A 11 -1.03 -9.26 17.08
N PHE A 12 -1.82 -8.23 16.84
CA PHE A 12 -1.94 -7.66 15.50
C PHE A 12 -0.71 -6.79 15.18
N LEU A 13 -0.27 -6.83 13.93
CA LEU A 13 0.77 -5.95 13.41
C LEU A 13 0.13 -4.98 12.41
N VAL A 14 0.14 -3.70 12.74
CA VAL A 14 -0.30 -2.61 11.86
C VAL A 14 0.94 -1.96 11.27
N LEU A 15 1.06 -2.00 9.96
CA LEU A 15 2.18 -1.42 9.21
C LEU A 15 1.68 -0.26 8.37
N GLU A 16 2.00 0.97 8.78
CA GLU A 16 1.65 2.16 8.01
C GLU A 16 2.68 2.38 6.89
N VAL A 17 2.20 2.45 5.65
CA VAL A 17 3.01 2.67 4.44
C VAL A 17 2.56 3.92 3.71
N PHE A 18 3.46 4.49 2.90
CA PHE A 18 3.11 5.60 2.01
C PHE A 18 2.00 5.20 1.03
N GLY A 19 1.34 6.18 0.43
CA GLY A 19 0.20 5.92 -0.46
C GLY A 19 -0.93 6.87 -0.13
N ARG A 20 -0.70 8.16 -0.33
CA ARG A 20 -1.67 9.23 -0.05
C ARG A 20 -2.94 9.14 -0.90
N TYR A 21 -2.78 8.84 -2.18
CA TYR A 21 -3.89 8.86 -3.14
C TYR A 21 -4.13 7.50 -3.79
N ALA A 22 -3.12 6.63 -3.82
CA ALA A 22 -3.23 5.32 -4.44
C ALA A 22 -2.57 4.23 -3.58
N GLY A 23 -3.19 3.05 -3.54
CA GLY A 23 -2.87 1.96 -2.61
C GLY A 23 -1.82 0.95 -3.08
N PHE A 24 -1.12 1.17 -4.19
CA PHE A 24 -0.20 0.17 -4.80
C PHE A 24 0.83 -0.40 -3.82
N THR A 25 1.29 0.44 -2.91
CA THR A 25 2.33 0.19 -1.89
C THR A 25 1.86 -0.69 -0.74
N ALA A 26 0.56 -0.70 -0.47
CA ALA A 26 -0.07 -1.66 0.43
C ALA A 26 -0.50 -2.92 -0.33
N MET A 27 -0.99 -2.76 -1.58
CA MET A 27 -1.47 -3.84 -2.44
C MET A 27 -0.40 -4.84 -2.83
N LEU A 28 0.71 -4.40 -3.42
CA LEU A 28 1.74 -5.29 -3.98
C LEU A 28 2.41 -6.16 -2.91
N PRO A 29 2.82 -5.63 -1.74
CA PRO A 29 3.37 -6.49 -0.70
C PRO A 29 2.34 -7.46 -0.12
N THR A 30 1.06 -7.05 -0.02
CA THR A 30 -0.02 -7.96 0.41
C THR A 30 -0.25 -9.07 -0.59
N LEU A 31 -0.18 -8.78 -1.89
CA LEU A 31 -0.22 -9.79 -2.95
C LEU A 31 0.93 -10.79 -2.80
N ALA A 32 2.12 -10.29 -2.47
CA ALA A 32 3.33 -11.09 -2.26
C ALA A 32 3.36 -11.84 -0.90
N GLY A 33 2.32 -11.74 -0.06
CA GLY A 33 2.23 -12.42 1.24
C GLY A 33 2.90 -11.69 2.41
N ALA A 34 3.30 -10.44 2.23
CA ALA A 34 3.89 -9.63 3.31
C ALA A 34 2.87 -9.26 4.40
N ALA A 35 1.58 -9.25 4.08
CA ALA A 35 0.49 -9.02 5.01
C ALA A 35 -0.71 -9.92 4.70
N HIS A 36 -1.60 -10.09 5.67
CA HIS A 36 -2.85 -10.84 5.48
C HIS A 36 -3.93 -9.95 4.86
N ARG A 37 -3.90 -8.66 5.22
CA ARG A 37 -4.85 -7.64 4.79
C ARG A 37 -4.12 -6.37 4.38
N CYS A 38 -4.72 -5.58 3.51
CA CYS A 38 -4.37 -4.18 3.29
C CYS A 38 -5.60 -3.31 3.18
N VAL A 39 -5.50 -2.07 3.65
CA VAL A 39 -6.49 -1.02 3.43
C VAL A 39 -5.84 0.12 2.64
N ILE A 40 -6.58 0.62 1.64
CA ILE A 40 -6.06 1.52 0.60
C ILE A 40 -6.87 2.82 0.56
N PRO A 41 -6.32 3.92 0.02
CA PRO A 41 -7.03 5.20 -0.06
C PRO A 41 -8.29 5.17 -0.93
N GLU A 42 -8.32 4.30 -1.94
CA GLU A 42 -9.42 4.19 -2.89
C GLU A 42 -10.71 3.65 -2.26
N VAL A 43 -10.63 2.95 -1.12
CA VAL A 43 -11.76 2.26 -0.49
C VAL A 43 -11.79 2.57 1.00
N PRO A 44 -12.76 3.36 1.49
CA PRO A 44 -13.00 3.50 2.92
C PRO A 44 -13.31 2.13 3.54
N PHE A 45 -12.74 1.82 4.70
CA PHE A 45 -12.84 0.50 5.30
C PHE A 45 -13.63 0.51 6.62
N ASN A 46 -14.30 -0.60 6.91
CA ASN A 46 -15.00 -0.82 8.17
C ASN A 46 -14.07 -1.42 9.21
N ILE A 47 -13.90 -0.72 10.33
CA ILE A 47 -13.01 -1.19 11.40
C ILE A 47 -13.48 -2.48 12.09
N ASN A 48 -14.79 -2.71 12.22
CA ASN A 48 -15.29 -3.95 12.79
C ASN A 48 -15.00 -5.11 11.85
N LYS A 49 -15.19 -4.91 10.54
CA LYS A 49 -14.89 -5.94 9.54
C LYS A 49 -13.41 -6.27 9.51
N LEU A 50 -12.55 -5.24 9.54
CA LEU A 50 -11.11 -5.44 9.58
C LEU A 50 -10.68 -6.22 10.83
N ALA A 51 -11.26 -5.90 12.00
CA ALA A 51 -10.95 -6.60 13.25
C ALA A 51 -11.42 -8.06 13.25
N GLU A 52 -12.60 -8.35 12.70
CA GLU A 52 -13.09 -9.71 12.49
C GLU A 52 -12.09 -10.51 11.65
N LEU A 53 -11.77 -10.01 10.47
CA LEU A 53 -10.85 -10.66 9.53
C LEU A 53 -9.45 -10.86 10.11
N LEU A 54 -8.90 -9.86 10.80
CA LEU A 54 -7.59 -9.98 11.44
C LEU A 54 -7.60 -10.96 12.61
N THR A 55 -8.72 -11.09 13.32
CA THR A 55 -8.87 -12.09 14.38
C THR A 55 -8.92 -13.50 13.80
N GLU A 56 -9.63 -13.69 12.68
CA GLU A 56 -9.63 -14.95 11.93
C GLU A 56 -8.23 -15.33 11.46
N ASP A 57 -7.53 -14.43 10.76
CA ASP A 57 -6.16 -14.66 10.28
C ASP A 57 -5.21 -14.99 11.42
N ARG A 58 -5.32 -14.26 12.54
CA ARG A 58 -4.54 -14.49 13.75
C ARG A 58 -4.79 -15.89 14.29
N ASN A 59 -6.03 -16.34 14.29
CA ASN A 59 -6.38 -17.65 14.85
C ASN A 59 -5.90 -18.82 13.98
N LEU A 60 -5.82 -18.62 12.67
CA LEU A 60 -5.27 -19.57 11.70
C LEU A 60 -3.74 -19.62 11.71
N ASN A 61 -3.07 -18.55 12.15
CA ASN A 61 -1.62 -18.50 12.26
C ASN A 61 -1.13 -19.31 13.49
N PRO A 62 -0.19 -20.27 13.33
CA PRO A 62 0.35 -21.05 14.45
C PRO A 62 1.00 -20.19 15.55
N SER A 63 1.56 -19.04 15.21
CA SER A 63 2.15 -18.07 16.14
C SER A 63 1.17 -16.99 16.59
N LYS A 64 -0.13 -17.15 16.30
CA LYS A 64 -1.22 -16.29 16.77
C LYS A 64 -1.01 -14.79 16.52
N TYR A 65 -0.51 -14.41 15.35
CA TYR A 65 -0.45 -13.01 14.91
C TYR A 65 -1.09 -12.83 13.53
N SER A 66 -1.54 -11.62 13.23
CA SER A 66 -1.96 -11.21 11.88
C SER A 66 -1.40 -9.84 11.55
N ILE A 67 -1.44 -9.47 10.27
CA ILE A 67 -0.75 -8.28 9.74
C ILE A 67 -1.71 -7.56 8.79
N VAL A 68 -1.85 -6.25 8.99
CA VAL A 68 -2.48 -5.33 8.04
C VAL A 68 -1.49 -4.27 7.58
N LEU A 69 -1.43 -4.03 6.27
CA LEU A 69 -0.80 -2.86 5.68
C LEU A 69 -1.84 -1.74 5.55
N VAL A 70 -1.52 -0.55 6.06
CA VAL A 70 -2.41 0.61 6.03
C VAL A 70 -1.73 1.70 5.22
N SER A 71 -2.29 2.06 4.07
CA SER A 71 -1.82 3.24 3.35
C SER A 71 -2.10 4.51 4.15
N GLU A 72 -1.17 5.47 4.15
CA GLU A 72 -1.30 6.76 4.86
C GLU A 72 -2.56 7.56 4.47
N GLY A 73 -3.08 7.35 3.26
CA GLY A 73 -4.32 7.96 2.78
C GLY A 73 -5.59 7.14 3.01
N ALA A 74 -5.52 5.98 3.69
CA ALA A 74 -6.68 5.16 3.99
C ALA A 74 -7.65 5.88 4.94
N THR A 75 -8.94 5.59 4.81
CA THR A 75 -10.00 6.23 5.60
C THR A 75 -11.00 5.22 6.13
N PHE A 76 -11.61 5.50 7.28
CA PHE A 76 -12.71 4.70 7.80
C PHE A 76 -14.00 4.98 7.00
N GLU A 77 -14.88 3.99 6.89
CA GLU A 77 -16.26 4.23 6.46
C GLU A 77 -16.92 5.32 7.31
N GLY A 78 -17.46 6.36 6.67
CA GLY A 78 -18.06 7.51 7.33
C GLY A 78 -17.07 8.54 7.90
N GLY A 79 -15.76 8.33 7.76
CA GLY A 79 -14.71 9.31 8.09
C GLY A 79 -14.32 10.19 6.90
N GLN A 80 -13.75 11.35 7.18
CA GLN A 80 -13.05 12.17 6.17
C GLN A 80 -11.55 11.83 6.17
N MET A 81 -10.82 12.13 5.08
CA MET A 81 -9.35 12.03 5.08
C MET A 81 -8.78 12.89 6.21
N MET A 82 -8.02 12.26 7.11
CA MET A 82 -7.49 12.93 8.29
C MET A 82 -6.13 13.55 7.98
N PHE A 83 -6.04 14.87 8.06
CA PHE A 83 -4.77 15.58 7.96
C PHE A 83 -4.10 15.63 9.34
N GLU A 84 -2.86 15.17 9.45
CA GLU A 84 -2.02 15.20 10.65
C GLU A 84 -1.57 16.65 10.89
N GLY A 85 -2.45 17.46 11.48
CA GLY A 85 -2.21 18.87 11.79
C GLY A 85 -2.41 19.83 10.61
N GLN A 86 -2.77 21.08 10.91
CA GLN A 86 -2.91 22.17 9.93
C GLN A 86 -1.57 22.62 9.32
N GLU A 87 -0.47 21.92 9.59
CA GLU A 87 0.82 22.20 9.01
C GLU A 87 0.84 21.67 7.57
N LYS A 88 0.79 22.61 6.63
CA LYS A 88 1.17 22.35 5.24
C LYS A 88 2.65 22.03 5.20
N ASP A 89 3.03 20.98 4.49
CA ASP A 89 4.43 20.73 4.16
C ASP A 89 5.02 21.90 3.34
N ALA A 90 6.33 21.87 3.09
CA ALA A 90 7.04 22.90 2.32
C ALA A 90 6.49 23.09 0.88
N PHE A 91 5.59 22.22 0.41
CA PHE A 91 4.96 22.25 -0.90
C PHE A 91 3.46 22.59 -0.84
N GLY A 92 2.92 22.94 0.34
CA GLY A 92 1.54 23.38 0.50
C GLY A 92 0.51 22.27 0.71
N HIS A 93 0.93 21.00 0.81
CA HIS A 93 0.02 19.88 1.09
C HIS A 93 -0.13 19.66 2.59
N ALA A 94 -1.37 19.46 3.05
CA ALA A 94 -1.61 19.07 4.43
C ALA A 94 -0.90 17.74 4.73
N LYS A 95 -0.15 17.70 5.84
CA LYS A 95 0.62 16.52 6.29
C LYS A 95 -0.34 15.37 6.54
N LEU A 96 -0.05 14.20 5.97
CA LEU A 96 -0.79 12.97 6.23
C LEU A 96 0.11 12.04 7.04
N GLY A 97 -0.49 11.32 7.98
CA GLY A 97 0.19 10.43 8.91
C GLY A 97 -0.72 10.10 10.09
N GLY A 98 -0.43 9.00 10.79
CA GLY A 98 -1.10 8.68 12.05
C GLY A 98 -2.35 7.82 11.91
N ILE A 99 -2.79 7.51 10.69
CA ILE A 99 -3.86 6.54 10.45
C ILE A 99 -3.52 5.17 11.04
N GLY A 100 -2.25 4.77 11.07
CA GLY A 100 -1.81 3.54 11.70
C GLY A 100 -2.04 3.54 13.22
N ASP A 101 -1.86 4.69 13.88
CA ASP A 101 -2.13 4.84 15.32
C ASP A 101 -3.63 4.75 15.60
N GLU A 102 -4.45 5.45 14.80
CA GLU A 102 -5.90 5.42 14.91
C GLU A 102 -6.49 4.02 14.67
N VAL A 103 -6.01 3.34 13.61
CA VAL A 103 -6.36 1.94 13.33
C VAL A 103 -5.95 1.05 14.49
N SER A 104 -4.76 1.24 15.05
CA SER A 104 -4.27 0.44 16.17
C SER A 104 -5.16 0.57 17.41
N ASP A 105 -5.55 1.79 17.77
CA ASP A 105 -6.41 2.05 18.92
C ASP A 105 -7.83 1.55 18.68
N ALA A 106 -8.35 1.74 17.47
CA ALA A 106 -9.66 1.24 17.10
C ALA A 106 -9.70 -0.30 17.12
N LEU A 107 -8.67 -0.99 16.60
CA LEU A 107 -8.54 -2.46 16.65
C LEU A 107 -8.51 -2.99 18.09
N LYS A 108 -7.73 -2.37 18.99
CA LYS A 108 -7.72 -2.75 20.41
C LYS A 108 -9.12 -2.66 21.03
N ARG A 109 -9.86 -1.60 20.70
CA ARG A 109 -11.22 -1.35 21.21
C ARG A 109 -12.26 -2.34 20.67
N VAL A 110 -12.20 -2.68 19.37
CA VAL A 110 -13.24 -3.52 18.74
C VAL A 110 -12.93 -5.01 18.76
N SER A 111 -11.66 -5.41 18.88
CA SER A 111 -11.23 -6.82 18.89
C SER A 111 -11.89 -7.70 19.96
N PRO A 112 -12.27 -7.23 21.17
CA PRO A 112 -13.01 -8.07 22.12
C PRO A 112 -14.29 -8.68 21.55
N LYS A 113 -14.96 -8.01 20.61
CA LYS A 113 -16.18 -8.51 19.95
C LYS A 113 -15.92 -9.81 19.17
N PHE A 114 -14.71 -9.98 18.65
CA PHE A 114 -14.32 -11.09 17.78
C PHE A 114 -13.34 -12.05 18.46
N ASN A 115 -12.83 -11.69 19.64
CA ASN A 115 -11.81 -12.45 20.36
C ASN A 115 -12.25 -12.83 21.78
N ASN A 116 -13.42 -13.47 21.91
CA ASN A 116 -13.95 -14.01 23.17
C ASN A 116 -13.94 -13.01 24.34
N GLY A 117 -14.27 -11.74 24.07
CA GLY A 117 -14.30 -10.68 25.07
C GLY A 117 -12.92 -10.15 25.50
N LYS A 118 -11.82 -10.63 24.93
CA LYS A 118 -10.45 -10.19 25.28
C LYS A 118 -9.88 -9.27 24.21
N PRO A 119 -9.29 -8.12 24.57
CA PRO A 119 -8.62 -7.25 23.60
C PRO A 119 -7.37 -7.91 23.04
N VAL A 120 -7.13 -7.74 21.73
CA VAL A 120 -5.86 -8.10 21.09
C VAL A 120 -4.98 -6.85 21.05
N ASN A 121 -3.76 -6.98 21.58
CA ASN A 121 -2.78 -5.90 21.54
C ASN A 121 -2.22 -5.71 20.13
N VAL A 122 -1.77 -4.51 19.83
CA VAL A 122 -1.27 -4.11 18.50
C VAL A 122 0.18 -3.66 18.61
N ILE A 123 1.02 -4.07 17.66
CA ILE A 123 2.29 -3.42 17.36
C ILE A 123 2.03 -2.54 16.14
N ASN A 124 2.22 -1.23 16.28
CA ASN A 124 2.18 -0.29 15.17
C ASN A 124 3.61 0.03 14.72
N GLN A 125 3.85 0.05 13.41
CA GLN A 125 5.09 0.53 12.84
C GLN A 125 4.83 1.40 11.61
N LYS A 126 5.28 2.66 11.67
CA LYS A 126 5.34 3.55 10.52
C LYS A 126 6.60 3.24 9.72
N LEU A 127 6.44 2.89 8.44
CA LEU A 127 7.54 2.47 7.56
C LEU A 127 8.03 3.57 6.61
N GLY A 128 7.39 4.75 6.60
CA GLY A 128 7.57 5.81 5.59
C GLY A 128 9.03 6.11 5.19
N TYR A 129 9.93 6.35 6.16
CA TYR A 129 11.35 6.58 5.85
C TYR A 129 12.12 5.30 5.55
N LEU A 130 11.82 4.20 6.26
CA LEU A 130 12.55 2.95 6.15
C LEU A 130 12.46 2.33 4.74
N VAL A 131 11.31 2.47 4.08
CA VAL A 131 11.10 1.95 2.72
C VAL A 131 11.70 2.83 1.63
N ARG A 132 12.27 4.00 1.97
CA ARG A 132 12.89 4.94 1.02
C ARG A 132 14.41 5.01 1.14
N CYS A 133 15.00 4.35 2.14
CA CYS A 133 16.44 4.38 2.42
C CYS A 133 17.11 3.02 2.25
N GLY A 134 16.40 2.02 1.72
CA GLY A 134 16.97 0.72 1.41
C GLY A 134 17.74 0.71 0.10
N ASP A 135 18.64 -0.25 -0.06
CA ASP A 135 19.29 -0.51 -1.34
C ASP A 135 18.24 -0.98 -2.36
N PRO A 136 18.36 -0.58 -3.64
CA PRO A 136 17.46 -1.02 -4.69
C PRO A 136 17.59 -2.53 -4.90
N ASP A 137 16.48 -3.19 -5.23
CA ASP A 137 16.53 -4.57 -5.70
C ASP A 137 16.98 -4.64 -7.17
N PHE A 138 16.96 -5.83 -7.77
CA PHE A 138 17.33 -6.02 -9.17
C PHE A 138 16.50 -5.19 -10.13
N ILE A 139 15.18 -5.11 -9.91
CA ILE A 139 14.27 -4.35 -10.77
C ILE A 139 14.54 -2.86 -10.61
N ASP A 140 14.65 -2.38 -9.37
CA ASP A 140 14.97 -0.98 -9.06
C ASP A 140 16.39 -0.58 -9.48
N SER A 141 17.24 -1.54 -9.85
CA SER A 141 18.54 -1.30 -10.47
C SER A 141 18.45 -1.23 -12.00
N VAL A 142 17.75 -2.18 -12.63
CA VAL A 142 17.67 -2.29 -14.10
C VAL A 142 16.80 -1.20 -14.72
N VAL A 143 15.65 -0.90 -14.13
CA VAL A 143 14.67 0.04 -14.70
C VAL A 143 15.25 1.45 -14.82
N PRO A 144 15.90 2.04 -13.80
CA PRO A 144 16.52 3.36 -13.93
C PRO A 144 17.64 3.41 -14.97
N THR A 145 18.44 2.36 -15.12
CA THR A 145 19.46 2.29 -16.17
C THR A 145 18.84 2.30 -17.56
N ALA A 146 17.79 1.50 -17.78
CA ALA A 146 17.06 1.50 -19.05
C ALA A 146 16.43 2.87 -19.34
N TYR A 147 15.81 3.49 -18.32
CA TYR A 147 15.20 4.81 -18.44
C TYR A 147 16.23 5.88 -18.78
N GLY A 148 17.40 5.87 -18.12
CA GLY A 148 18.48 6.82 -18.37
C GLY A 148 19.04 6.71 -19.79
N ASN A 149 19.28 5.49 -20.27
CA ASN A 149 19.75 5.26 -21.63
C ASN A 149 18.73 5.72 -22.69
N LEU A 150 17.46 5.37 -22.52
CA LEU A 150 16.41 5.79 -23.45
C LEU A 150 16.23 7.31 -23.45
N ALA A 151 16.33 7.96 -22.29
CA ALA A 151 16.29 9.41 -22.21
C ALA A 151 17.48 10.06 -22.94
N LEU A 152 18.68 9.48 -22.80
CA LEU A 152 19.87 9.94 -23.51
C LEU A 152 19.73 9.77 -25.03
N ASP A 153 19.21 8.63 -25.49
CA ASP A 153 18.99 8.35 -26.91
C ASP A 153 18.02 9.36 -27.55
N LEU A 154 16.97 9.76 -26.82
CA LEU A 154 16.04 10.80 -27.26
C LEU A 154 16.74 12.16 -27.41
N ILE A 155 17.56 12.54 -26.43
CA ILE A 155 18.33 13.79 -26.48
C ILE A 155 19.31 13.80 -27.66
N LEU A 156 20.05 12.70 -27.87
CA LEU A 156 20.98 12.56 -28.99
C LEU A 156 20.27 12.61 -30.35
N SER A 157 19.01 12.16 -30.40
CA SER A 157 18.16 12.22 -31.59
C SER A 157 17.48 13.58 -31.80
N GLY A 158 17.73 14.57 -30.92
CA GLY A 158 17.10 15.88 -30.98
C GLY A 158 15.60 15.88 -30.66
N ILE A 159 15.13 14.87 -29.92
CA ILE A 159 13.72 14.73 -29.53
C ILE A 159 13.56 15.20 -28.09
N ASP A 160 12.83 16.30 -27.90
CA ASP A 160 12.48 16.87 -26.59
C ASP A 160 10.99 16.69 -26.24
N GLY A 161 10.59 17.13 -25.04
CA GLY A 161 9.19 17.08 -24.60
C GLY A 161 8.66 15.66 -24.32
N ARG A 162 9.54 14.68 -24.09
CA ARG A 162 9.17 13.28 -23.87
C ARG A 162 9.52 12.80 -22.46
N MET A 163 8.72 11.87 -21.94
CA MET A 163 8.95 11.13 -20.71
C MET A 163 9.07 9.63 -21.01
N VAL A 164 10.14 8.99 -20.52
CA VAL A 164 10.31 7.53 -20.62
C VAL A 164 9.37 6.83 -19.63
N VAL A 165 8.73 5.76 -20.08
CA VAL A 165 7.72 5.02 -19.33
C VAL A 165 7.89 3.51 -19.51
N LEU A 166 7.29 2.75 -18.59
CA LEU A 166 7.07 1.32 -18.73
C LEU A 166 5.57 1.11 -18.93
N LYS A 167 5.19 0.65 -20.13
CA LYS A 167 3.80 0.41 -20.52
C LYS A 167 3.65 -1.02 -21.01
N ASN A 168 2.70 -1.76 -20.45
CA ASN A 168 2.42 -3.15 -20.83
C ASN A 168 3.67 -4.06 -20.80
N GLY A 169 4.53 -3.87 -19.80
CA GLY A 169 5.78 -4.62 -19.66
C GLY A 169 6.87 -4.26 -20.67
N ARG A 170 6.73 -3.14 -21.40
CA ARG A 170 7.71 -2.66 -22.38
C ARG A 170 8.14 -1.23 -22.07
N TYR A 171 9.41 -0.93 -22.31
CA TYR A 171 9.91 0.42 -22.25
C TYR A 171 9.43 1.20 -23.48
N ASP A 172 8.99 2.43 -23.26
CA ASP A 172 8.49 3.34 -24.28
C ASP A 172 8.71 4.79 -23.83
N HIS A 173 8.30 5.77 -24.62
CA HIS A 173 8.28 7.17 -24.24
C HIS A 173 7.00 7.85 -24.72
N VAL A 174 6.47 8.79 -23.94
CA VAL A 174 5.23 9.54 -24.22
C VAL A 174 5.48 11.04 -24.18
N PRO A 175 4.62 11.88 -24.80
CA PRO A 175 4.66 13.33 -24.57
C PRO A 175 4.51 13.64 -23.08
N VAL A 176 5.26 14.63 -22.58
CA VAL A 176 5.26 15.00 -21.15
C VAL A 176 3.90 15.53 -20.68
N GLU A 177 3.11 16.07 -21.60
CA GLU A 177 1.77 16.62 -21.35
C GLU A 177 0.81 15.58 -20.77
N VAL A 178 1.01 14.29 -21.10
CA VAL A 178 0.20 13.16 -20.60
C VAL A 178 0.18 13.10 -19.06
N VAL A 179 1.22 13.60 -18.38
CA VAL A 179 1.30 13.63 -16.91
C VAL A 179 0.19 14.50 -16.29
N THR A 180 -0.32 15.48 -17.03
CA THR A 180 -1.38 16.37 -16.56
C THR A 180 -2.79 15.80 -16.76
N GLU A 181 -2.93 14.73 -17.55
CA GLU A 181 -4.25 14.24 -18.00
C GLU A 181 -4.90 13.33 -16.96
N THR A 182 -4.18 12.33 -16.45
CA THR A 182 -4.80 11.28 -15.62
C THR A 182 -3.90 10.83 -14.48
N LYS A 183 -4.48 10.73 -13.28
CA LYS A 183 -3.81 10.11 -12.13
C LYS A 183 -4.05 8.60 -12.17
N LYS A 184 -3.01 7.84 -11.85
CA LYS A 184 -3.10 6.38 -11.74
C LYS A 184 -3.61 5.97 -10.35
N PHE A 185 -4.71 5.23 -10.33
CA PHE A 185 -5.30 4.66 -9.12
C PHE A 185 -5.37 3.13 -9.24
N VAL A 186 -5.51 2.45 -8.11
CA VAL A 186 -5.81 1.02 -8.13
C VAL A 186 -7.19 0.82 -8.76
N ASN A 187 -7.27 -0.02 -9.79
CA ASN A 187 -8.55 -0.50 -10.29
C ASN A 187 -9.15 -1.47 -9.26
N VAL A 188 -10.02 -0.95 -8.40
CA VAL A 188 -10.61 -1.67 -7.27
C VAL A 188 -11.35 -2.91 -7.74
N ASP A 189 -12.24 -2.77 -8.72
CA ASP A 189 -13.07 -3.87 -9.22
C ASP A 189 -12.24 -5.03 -9.78
N LYS A 190 -11.10 -4.71 -10.39
CA LYS A 190 -10.20 -5.69 -11.02
C LYS A 190 -9.23 -6.32 -10.04
N PHE A 191 -8.70 -5.56 -9.09
CA PHE A 191 -7.53 -5.98 -8.30
C PHE A 191 -7.78 -6.11 -6.81
N TYR A 192 -8.82 -5.51 -6.23
CA TYR A 192 -9.01 -5.43 -4.79
C TYR A 192 -10.34 -6.01 -4.32
N ASN A 193 -10.29 -6.89 -3.32
CA ASN A 193 -11.47 -7.42 -2.68
C ASN A 193 -11.90 -6.52 -1.52
N THR A 194 -12.95 -5.73 -1.71
CA THR A 194 -13.48 -4.79 -0.70
C THR A 194 -14.07 -5.50 0.54
N GLU A 195 -14.52 -6.74 0.40
CA GLU A 195 -15.10 -7.53 1.51
C GLU A 195 -14.05 -8.23 2.37
N LYS A 196 -12.87 -8.49 1.79
CA LYS A 196 -11.78 -9.21 2.43
C LYS A 196 -10.54 -8.37 2.68
N TYR A 197 -10.52 -7.12 2.22
CA TYR A 197 -9.39 -6.19 2.35
C TYR A 197 -8.04 -6.79 1.93
N HIS A 198 -7.98 -7.36 0.74
CA HIS A 198 -6.73 -7.84 0.14
C HIS A 198 -6.85 -7.90 -1.39
N PRO A 199 -5.74 -8.02 -2.13
CA PRO A 199 -5.79 -8.17 -3.59
C PRO A 199 -6.46 -9.48 -4.03
N TYR A 200 -7.03 -9.52 -5.23
CA TYR A 200 -7.41 -10.80 -5.83
C TYR A 200 -6.18 -11.63 -6.19
N TYR A 201 -6.19 -12.92 -5.82
CA TYR A 201 -5.08 -13.87 -6.04
C TYR A 201 -5.29 -14.79 -7.24
N LYS A 202 -6.21 -14.45 -8.16
CA LYS A 202 -6.62 -15.31 -9.27
C LYS A 202 -6.38 -14.64 -10.61
N ASN A 203 -6.24 -15.46 -11.66
CA ASN A 203 -6.19 -15.05 -13.06
C ASN A 203 -5.07 -14.05 -13.38
N PHE A 204 -3.83 -14.53 -13.34
CA PHE A 204 -2.65 -13.77 -13.78
C PHE A 204 -2.30 -13.98 -15.26
N GLU A 205 -3.09 -14.78 -15.98
CA GLU A 205 -2.84 -15.09 -17.39
C GLU A 205 -2.80 -13.80 -18.22
N MET A 206 -1.73 -13.66 -19.02
CA MET A 206 -1.47 -12.52 -19.91
C MET A 206 -1.34 -11.15 -19.20
N LEU A 207 -1.23 -11.11 -17.88
CA LEU A 207 -0.91 -9.88 -17.15
C LEU A 207 0.61 -9.61 -17.19
N PRO A 208 1.03 -8.34 -17.27
CA PRO A 208 2.45 -8.01 -17.17
C PRO A 208 2.98 -8.37 -15.78
N LEU A 209 4.30 -8.52 -15.67
CA LEU A 209 4.99 -8.77 -14.39
C LEU A 209 4.55 -7.77 -13.29
N PHE A 210 4.39 -6.50 -13.66
CA PHE A 210 3.76 -5.49 -12.81
C PHE A 210 2.24 -5.51 -12.97
N ILE A 211 1.61 -6.49 -12.32
CA ILE A 211 0.19 -6.89 -12.50
C ILE A 211 -0.80 -5.70 -12.43
N MET A 212 -0.50 -4.67 -11.65
CA MET A 212 -1.39 -3.53 -11.38
C MET A 212 -1.02 -2.26 -12.15
N THR A 213 -0.17 -2.35 -13.17
CA THR A 213 0.29 -1.17 -13.95
C THR A 213 -0.29 -1.08 -15.36
N ASN A 214 -1.17 -2.00 -15.75
CA ASN A 214 -1.59 -2.18 -17.14
C ASN A 214 -2.72 -1.25 -17.63
N ASP A 215 -3.37 -0.53 -16.72
CA ASP A 215 -4.52 0.34 -17.00
C ASP A 215 -4.23 1.78 -16.52
#